data_AF-A0A1Y4GEZ2-F1
#
_entry.id   AF-A0A1Y4GEZ2-F1
#
_cell.length_a   1.000
_cell.length_b   1.000
_cell.length_c   1.000
_cell.angle_alpha   90.00
_cell.angle_beta   90.00
_cell.angle_gamma   90.00
#
_symmetry.space_group_name_H-M   'P 1'
#
loop_
_entity.id
_entity.type
_entity.pdbx_description
1 polymer ?
#
loop_
_entity_poly.entity_id
_entity_poly.type
_entity_poly.pdbx_seq_one_letter_code
_entity_poly.pdbx_strand_id
1 'polypeptide(L)'
;MPVFSQRGARAVALVLAAFAAAALPAGCSGGGQHQVIGAGAACSSCHADEKAVFELAGVPDGVLESASQVIVETRSESVSVCVPLFLSEDGSRYVPEERERASAEDGRAELTLKDGLWALCVDEGASSRSVLVHVDSSRSDAATVEL
;
A
#
# COMPACT_ATOMS: atom_id res chain seq x y z
N MET A 1 -41.10 -39.55 -54.19
CA MET A 1 -41.63 -38.40 -53.43
C MET A 1 -42.88 -38.86 -52.68
N PRO A 2 -42.76 -39.04 -51.36
CA PRO A 2 -43.64 -38.32 -50.44
C PRO A 2 -42.87 -37.63 -49.29
N VAL A 3 -43.59 -36.73 -48.65
CA VAL A 3 -43.17 -35.69 -47.71
C VAL A 3 -43.04 -36.19 -46.26
N PHE A 4 -42.13 -35.52 -45.54
CA PHE A 4 -41.76 -35.63 -44.13
C PHE A 4 -42.91 -35.83 -43.12
N SER A 5 -42.66 -36.68 -42.12
CA SER A 5 -43.14 -36.46 -40.74
C SER A 5 -42.30 -37.24 -39.74
N GLN A 6 -41.35 -36.56 -39.09
CA GLN A 6 -40.80 -36.98 -37.78
C GLN A 6 -40.69 -35.74 -36.91
N ARG A 7 -41.66 -35.56 -36.00
CA ARG A 7 -41.54 -34.69 -34.84
C ARG A 7 -41.34 -35.60 -33.63
N GLY A 8 -40.08 -35.87 -33.30
CA GLY A 8 -39.64 -36.60 -32.12
C GLY A 8 -38.56 -35.79 -31.42
N ALA A 9 -38.81 -35.47 -30.16
CA ALA A 9 -38.05 -34.55 -29.34
C ALA A 9 -36.56 -34.89 -29.21
N ARG A 10 -35.72 -33.85 -29.13
CA ARG A 10 -34.82 -33.55 -27.99
C ARG A 10 -33.87 -32.42 -28.41
N ALA A 11 -34.25 -31.19 -28.10
CA ALA A 11 -33.31 -30.08 -28.09
C ALA A 11 -32.33 -30.30 -26.94
N VAL A 12 -31.12 -30.76 -27.25
CA VAL A 12 -30.00 -30.76 -26.29
C VAL A 12 -29.40 -29.36 -26.36
N ALA A 13 -29.84 -28.49 -25.44
CA ALA A 13 -29.21 -27.21 -25.21
C ALA A 13 -27.90 -27.44 -24.45
N LEU A 14 -26.78 -27.47 -25.17
CA LEU A 14 -25.44 -27.42 -24.60
C LEU A 14 -25.15 -25.97 -24.18
N VAL A 15 -25.44 -25.63 -22.92
CA VAL A 15 -24.93 -24.41 -22.29
C VAL A 15 -23.48 -24.69 -21.88
N LEU A 16 -22.54 -24.35 -22.75
CA LEU A 16 -21.12 -24.25 -22.40
C LEU A 16 -20.88 -22.86 -21.80
N ALA A 17 -21.18 -22.73 -20.50
CA ALA A 17 -20.67 -21.64 -19.69
C ALA A 17 -19.32 -22.07 -19.13
N ALA A 18 -18.23 -21.60 -19.75
CA ALA A 18 -16.92 -21.55 -19.12
C ALA A 18 -16.38 -20.15 -19.33
N PHE A 19 -16.68 -19.28 -18.36
CA PHE A 19 -16.04 -17.99 -18.19
C PHE A 19 -14.54 -18.25 -17.99
N ALA A 20 -13.75 -18.09 -19.05
CA ALA A 20 -12.32 -17.84 -18.91
C ALA A 20 -12.17 -16.40 -18.42
N ALA A 21 -12.39 -16.19 -17.12
CA ALA A 21 -11.91 -15.02 -16.43
C ALA A 21 -10.38 -15.14 -16.44
N ALA A 22 -9.75 -14.52 -17.43
CA ALA A 22 -8.34 -14.18 -17.34
C ALA A 22 -8.19 -13.39 -16.05
N ALA A 23 -7.61 -14.01 -15.03
CA ALA A 23 -7.06 -13.31 -13.90
C ALA A 23 -5.97 -12.42 -14.46
N LEU A 24 -6.34 -11.19 -14.81
CA LEU A 24 -5.39 -10.09 -14.89
C LEU A 24 -4.61 -10.16 -13.57
N PRO A 25 -3.26 -10.20 -13.56
CA PRO A 25 -2.57 -9.88 -12.33
C PRO A 25 -3.13 -8.54 -11.92
N ALA A 26 -3.75 -8.47 -10.75
CA ALA A 26 -4.06 -7.22 -10.11
C ALA A 26 -2.70 -6.55 -9.83
N GLY A 27 -2.15 -5.90 -10.86
CA GLY A 27 -1.28 -4.77 -10.67
C GLY A 27 -2.15 -3.76 -9.96
N CYS A 28 -2.03 -3.73 -8.63
CA CYS A 28 -2.63 -2.71 -7.78
C CYS A 28 -2.14 -1.37 -8.32
N SER A 29 -2.98 -0.75 -9.14
CA SER A 29 -2.77 0.51 -9.82
C SER A 29 -3.64 1.59 -9.16
N GLY A 30 -3.84 1.48 -7.84
CA GLY A 30 -4.23 2.63 -7.02
C GLY A 30 -2.94 3.28 -6.58
N GLY A 31 -2.80 4.60 -6.69
CA GLY A 31 -1.56 5.32 -6.33
C GLY A 31 -1.16 5.26 -4.86
N GLY A 32 -1.70 4.33 -4.07
CA GLY A 32 -1.32 4.06 -2.69
C GLY A 32 -0.20 3.01 -2.61
N GLN A 33 0.48 2.99 -1.48
CA GLN A 33 1.46 1.97 -1.16
C GLN A 33 0.74 0.69 -0.69
N HIS A 34 1.52 -0.36 -0.44
CA HIS A 34 1.04 -1.60 0.17
C HIS A 34 0.26 -1.31 1.48
N GLN A 35 -0.63 -2.20 1.91
CA GLN A 35 -1.23 -2.07 3.25
C GLN A 35 -0.13 -2.01 4.32
N VAL A 36 -0.41 -1.33 5.44
CA VAL A 36 0.52 -1.30 6.58
C VAL A 36 0.63 -2.72 7.14
N ILE A 37 1.86 -3.22 7.33
CA ILE A 37 2.12 -4.53 7.94
C ILE A 37 2.65 -4.37 9.36
N GLY A 38 2.44 -5.38 10.19
CA GLY A 38 3.02 -5.43 11.52
C GLY A 38 4.55 -5.64 11.50
N ALA A 39 5.23 -5.19 12.55
CA ALA A 39 6.66 -5.39 12.71
C ALA A 39 7.07 -6.88 12.58
N GLY A 40 8.06 -7.15 11.73
CA GLY A 40 8.60 -8.48 11.47
C GLY A 40 7.73 -9.36 10.57
N ALA A 41 6.62 -8.86 10.03
CA ALA A 41 5.81 -9.61 9.08
C ALA A 41 6.58 -9.81 7.76
N ALA A 42 6.74 -11.06 7.35
CA ALA A 42 7.35 -11.38 6.07
C ALA A 42 6.36 -11.12 4.92
N CYS A 43 6.82 -10.69 3.75
CA CYS A 43 5.96 -10.56 2.57
C CYS A 43 5.22 -11.88 2.24
N SER A 44 5.83 -13.03 2.59
CA SER A 44 5.23 -14.36 2.43
C SER A 44 3.99 -14.61 3.30
N SER A 45 3.73 -13.78 4.32
CA SER A 45 2.47 -13.83 5.06
C SER A 45 1.28 -13.31 4.25
N CYS A 46 1.53 -12.53 3.19
CA CYS A 46 0.51 -11.95 2.33
C CYS A 46 0.52 -12.54 0.90
N HIS A 47 1.67 -13.07 0.44
CA HIS A 47 1.85 -13.63 -0.90
C HIS A 47 2.65 -14.94 -0.86
N ALA A 48 2.56 -15.77 -1.89
CA ALA A 48 3.35 -17.01 -1.96
C ALA A 48 4.82 -16.77 -2.31
N ASP A 49 5.12 -15.64 -2.95
CA ASP A 49 6.45 -15.29 -3.44
C ASP A 49 7.10 -14.20 -2.59
N GLU A 50 8.40 -14.33 -2.35
CA GLU A 50 9.20 -13.28 -1.73
C GLU A 50 9.59 -12.23 -2.79
N LYS A 51 9.45 -10.96 -2.44
CA LYS A 51 10.00 -9.85 -3.24
C LYS A 51 11.35 -9.43 -2.68
N ALA A 52 12.27 -9.10 -3.58
CA ALA A 52 13.51 -8.46 -3.20
C ALA A 52 13.22 -7.13 -2.48
N VAL A 53 13.92 -6.92 -1.38
CA VAL A 53 13.96 -5.64 -0.64
C VAL A 53 15.29 -4.98 -0.96
N PHE A 54 15.25 -3.70 -1.29
CA PHE A 54 16.42 -2.90 -1.67
C PHE A 54 16.86 -2.02 -0.50
N GLU A 55 18.16 -2.01 -0.22
CA GLU A 55 18.76 -1.00 0.64
C GLU A 55 19.10 0.23 -0.20
N LEU A 56 18.56 1.40 0.17
CA LEU A 56 18.89 2.64 -0.52
C LEU A 56 20.19 3.21 0.03
N ALA A 57 21.07 3.70 -0.86
CA ALA A 57 22.34 4.32 -0.48
C ALA A 57 22.20 5.76 0.06
N GLY A 58 20.97 6.20 0.38
CA GLY A 58 20.64 7.55 0.83
C GLY A 58 19.13 7.77 0.94
N VAL A 59 18.75 9.04 1.09
CA VAL A 59 17.34 9.46 1.11
C VAL A 59 16.84 9.53 -0.35
N PRO A 60 15.71 8.86 -0.68
CA PRO A 60 15.14 8.95 -2.03
C PRO A 60 14.70 10.38 -2.38
N ASP A 61 14.63 10.67 -3.68
CA ASP A 61 14.20 11.98 -4.16
C ASP A 61 12.74 12.27 -3.78
N GLY A 62 12.43 13.55 -3.51
CA GLY A 62 11.06 14.01 -3.24
C GLY A 62 10.51 13.65 -1.86
N VAL A 63 11.35 13.14 -0.96
CA VAL A 63 11.03 12.94 0.46
C VAL A 63 10.94 14.30 1.18
N LEU A 64 9.98 14.43 2.10
CA LEU A 64 9.89 15.62 2.95
C LEU A 64 10.96 15.59 4.02
N GLU A 65 11.66 16.70 4.22
CA GLU A 65 12.68 16.84 5.26
C GLU A 65 12.08 17.47 6.51
N SER A 66 12.47 17.00 7.70
CA SER A 66 11.98 17.53 8.96
C SER A 66 13.04 17.44 10.06
N ALA A 67 12.99 18.35 11.02
CA ALA A 67 13.54 18.13 12.36
C ALA A 67 12.75 17.01 13.07
N SER A 68 13.11 16.70 14.31
CA SER A 68 12.49 15.62 15.09
C SER A 68 10.96 15.75 15.27
N GLN A 69 10.39 16.94 15.13
CA GLN A 69 8.94 17.13 15.18
C GLN A 69 8.35 17.05 13.77
N VAL A 70 7.28 16.27 13.60
CA VAL A 70 6.49 16.20 12.36
C VAL A 70 5.03 16.38 12.71
N ILE A 71 4.34 17.21 11.93
CA ILE A 71 2.91 17.45 12.06
C ILE A 71 2.21 16.67 10.96
N VAL A 72 1.20 15.89 11.30
CA VAL A 72 0.37 15.18 10.32
C VAL A 72 -1.06 15.70 10.40
N GLU A 73 -1.56 16.23 9.30
CA GLU A 73 -2.96 16.60 9.12
C GLU A 73 -3.67 15.45 8.42
N THR A 74 -4.74 14.95 9.02
CA THR A 74 -5.48 13.81 8.47
C THR A 74 -6.93 13.77 8.91
N ARG A 75 -7.77 13.08 8.15
CA ARG A 75 -9.17 12.78 8.52
C ARG A 75 -9.32 11.47 9.29
N SER A 76 -8.28 10.65 9.35
CA SER A 76 -8.28 9.40 10.08
C SER A 76 -8.07 9.66 11.57
N GLU A 77 -8.59 8.76 12.42
CA GLU A 77 -8.44 8.86 13.88
C GLU A 77 -7.03 8.47 14.37
N SER A 78 -6.20 7.91 13.49
CA SER A 78 -4.83 7.52 13.81
C SER A 78 -3.93 7.54 12.59
N VAL A 79 -2.63 7.66 12.85
CA VAL A 79 -1.55 7.61 11.87
C VAL A 79 -0.60 6.49 12.28
N SER A 80 -0.32 5.59 11.34
CA SER A 80 0.72 4.57 11.47
C SER A 80 2.08 5.16 11.14
N VAL A 81 3.03 5.00 12.06
CA VAL A 81 4.43 5.43 11.91
C VAL A 81 5.26 4.20 11.54
N CYS A 82 5.74 4.18 10.31
CA CYS A 82 6.31 2.99 9.70
C CYS A 82 7.76 3.19 9.25
N VAL A 83 8.51 2.10 9.17
CA VAL A 83 9.76 2.03 8.39
C VAL A 83 9.43 1.55 6.98
N PRO A 84 9.93 2.20 5.91
CA PRO A 84 9.70 1.74 4.54
C PRO A 84 10.64 0.60 4.16
N LEU A 85 10.08 -0.54 3.72
CA LEU A 85 10.82 -1.64 3.10
C LEU A 85 10.74 -1.48 1.57
N PHE A 86 11.82 -1.01 0.95
CA PHE A 86 11.79 -0.63 -0.48
C PHE A 86 11.73 -1.85 -1.41
N LEU A 87 10.80 -1.79 -2.36
CA LEU A 87 10.58 -2.79 -3.40
C LEU A 87 11.02 -2.30 -4.79
N SER A 88 11.61 -1.11 -4.85
CA SER A 88 12.24 -0.53 -6.03
C SER A 88 13.52 0.22 -5.64
N GLU A 89 14.52 0.20 -6.53
CA GLU A 89 15.82 0.83 -6.30
C GLU A 89 15.75 2.36 -6.23
N ASP A 90 14.71 2.96 -6.81
CA ASP A 90 14.45 4.40 -6.78
C ASP A 90 13.67 4.85 -5.52
N GLY A 91 13.29 3.91 -4.65
CA GLY A 91 12.51 4.18 -3.45
C GLY A 91 11.03 4.51 -3.68
N SER A 92 10.55 4.52 -4.93
CA SER A 92 9.17 4.89 -5.27
C SER A 92 8.10 3.91 -4.76
N ARG A 93 8.49 2.63 -4.57
CA ARG A 93 7.61 1.59 -4.03
C ARG A 93 8.19 0.96 -2.79
N TYR A 94 7.36 0.82 -1.77
CA TYR A 94 7.76 0.20 -0.51
C TYR A 94 6.57 -0.45 0.19
N VAL A 95 6.89 -1.30 1.16
CA VAL A 95 5.94 -1.81 2.15
C VAL A 95 6.12 -1.02 3.45
N PRO A 96 5.08 -0.36 3.98
CA PRO A 96 5.16 0.29 5.29
C PRO A 96 5.08 -0.75 6.41
N GLU A 97 6.15 -0.88 7.18
CA GLU A 97 6.21 -1.74 8.35
C GLU A 97 6.00 -0.91 9.62
N GLU A 98 4.86 -1.12 10.29
CA GLU A 98 4.47 -0.35 11.47
C GLU A 98 5.44 -0.56 12.63
N ARG A 99 5.88 0.56 13.22
CA ARG A 99 6.64 0.60 14.47
C ARG A 99 5.80 1.14 15.62
N GLU A 100 4.98 2.12 15.31
CA GLU A 100 4.14 2.82 16.28
C GLU A 100 2.86 3.30 15.59
N ARG A 101 1.81 3.56 16.38
CA ARG A 101 0.59 4.22 15.93
C ARG A 101 0.30 5.38 16.86
N ALA A 102 0.09 6.56 16.28
CA ALA A 102 -0.29 7.76 17.00
C ALA A 102 -1.78 8.06 16.77
N SER A 103 -2.47 8.52 17.81
CA SER A 103 -3.82 9.05 17.67
C SER A 103 -3.78 10.43 17.00
N ALA A 104 -4.77 10.71 16.17
CA ALA A 104 -5.01 12.04 15.64
C ALA A 104 -6.22 12.65 16.37
N GLU A 105 -6.03 13.84 16.91
CA GLU A 105 -7.07 14.62 17.60
C GLU A 105 -7.35 15.88 16.79
N ASP A 106 -8.64 16.21 16.62
CA ASP A 106 -9.08 17.35 15.82
C ASP A 106 -8.47 17.42 14.40
N GLY A 107 -8.26 16.25 13.80
CA GLY A 107 -7.70 16.09 12.45
C GLY A 107 -6.18 16.23 12.38
N ARG A 108 -5.47 16.10 13.51
CA ARG A 108 -4.03 16.33 13.59
C ARG A 108 -3.33 15.34 14.52
N ALA A 109 -2.16 14.87 14.13
CA ALA A 109 -1.22 14.15 14.99
C ALA A 109 0.12 14.90 15.04
N GLU A 110 0.64 15.14 16.24
CA GLU A 110 1.99 15.68 16.45
C GLU A 110 2.93 14.55 16.84
N LEU A 111 3.96 14.33 16.03
CA LEU A 111 4.90 13.22 16.18
C LEU A 111 6.26 13.75 16.58
N THR A 112 6.93 13.05 17.50
CA THR A 112 8.36 13.24 17.78
C THR A 112 9.11 11.98 17.36
N LEU A 113 9.85 12.09 16.26
CA LEU A 113 10.55 10.98 15.62
C LEU A 113 12.06 11.11 15.81
N LYS A 114 12.73 9.95 15.81
CA LYS A 114 14.20 9.88 15.78
C LYS A 114 14.71 10.10 14.36
N ASP A 115 15.98 10.43 14.25
CA ASP A 115 16.66 10.57 12.97
C ASP A 115 16.53 9.30 12.12
N GLY A 116 16.26 9.48 10.83
CA GLY A 116 16.05 8.40 9.87
C GLY A 116 14.87 8.64 8.94
N LEU A 117 14.59 7.64 8.10
CA LEU A 117 13.52 7.69 7.10
C LEU A 117 12.27 6.98 7.61
N TRP A 118 11.14 7.67 7.56
CA TRP A 118 9.86 7.20 8.05
C TRP A 118 8.81 7.26 6.94
N ALA A 119 7.88 6.31 6.94
CA ALA A 119 6.65 6.36 6.18
C ALA A 119 5.49 6.65 7.15
N LEU A 120 4.83 7.79 6.97
CA LEU A 120 3.63 8.15 7.73
C LEU A 120 2.43 7.71 6.93
N CYS A 121 1.60 6.85 7.52
CA CYS A 121 0.59 6.10 6.80
C CYS A 121 -0.78 6.23 7.45
N VAL A 122 -1.81 6.23 6.61
CA VAL A 122 -3.19 5.91 6.99
C VAL A 122 -3.60 4.65 6.23
N ASP A 123 -4.13 3.71 6.98
CA ASP A 123 -4.60 2.45 6.43
C ASP A 123 -5.92 2.66 5.68
N GLU A 124 -5.95 2.22 4.42
CA GLU A 124 -7.14 2.22 3.55
C GLU A 124 -7.59 0.78 3.24
N GLY A 125 -7.24 -0.16 4.12
CA GLY A 125 -7.60 -1.57 4.06
C GLY A 125 -6.62 -2.39 3.25
N ALA A 126 -6.78 -2.43 1.92
CA ALA A 126 -5.92 -3.20 1.02
C ALA A 126 -4.71 -2.42 0.49
N SER A 127 -4.62 -1.14 0.84
CA SER A 127 -3.54 -0.22 0.52
C SER A 127 -3.39 0.78 1.65
N SER A 128 -2.32 1.56 1.61
CA SER A 128 -2.18 2.72 2.48
C SER A 128 -1.93 3.97 1.65
N ARG A 129 -2.42 5.10 2.15
CA ARG A 129 -1.92 6.41 1.71
C ARG A 129 -0.76 6.77 2.62
N SER A 130 0.34 7.19 2.03
CA SER A 130 1.56 7.45 2.79
C SER A 130 2.44 8.52 2.19
N VAL A 131 3.22 9.15 3.07
CA VAL A 131 4.25 10.12 2.71
C VAL A 131 5.54 9.72 3.40
N LEU A 132 6.65 9.79 2.67
CA LEU A 132 7.98 9.60 3.22
C LEU A 132 8.48 10.90 3.84
N VAL A 133 9.01 10.81 5.05
CA VAL A 133 9.64 11.91 5.77
C VAL A 133 11.02 11.47 6.24
N HIS A 134 12.05 12.22 5.86
CA HIS A 134 13.39 12.09 6.40
C HIS A 134 13.54 13.05 7.57
N VAL A 135 13.84 12.48 8.74
CA VAL A 135 14.01 13.21 9.99
C VAL A 135 15.49 13.34 10.28
N ASP A 136 15.95 14.56 10.52
CA ASP A 136 17.31 14.90 10.89
C ASP A 136 17.28 15.94 12.02
N SER A 137 17.67 15.54 13.22
CA SER A 137 17.68 16.38 14.43
C SER A 137 18.64 17.57 14.37
N SER A 138 19.55 17.63 13.40
CA SER A 138 20.37 18.81 13.15
C SER A 138 19.59 19.96 12.51
N ARG A 139 18.41 19.67 11.96
CA ARG A 139 17.47 20.67 11.43
C ARG A 139 16.66 21.33 12.54
N SER A 140 16.03 22.45 12.20
CA SER A 140 15.18 23.21 13.13
C SER A 140 13.73 23.38 12.64
N ASP A 141 13.45 23.05 11.38
CA ASP A 141 12.14 23.17 10.76
C ASP A 141 11.35 21.87 10.86
N ALA A 142 10.09 21.96 11.29
CA ALA A 142 9.18 20.82 11.32
C ALA A 142 8.38 20.74 10.02
N ALA A 143 8.28 19.54 9.45
CA ALA A 143 7.42 19.29 8.29
C ALA A 143 5.95 19.16 8.72
N THR A 144 5.06 19.64 7.84
CA THR A 144 3.63 19.31 7.88
C THR A 144 3.31 18.36 6.73
N VAL A 145 2.66 17.26 7.05
CA VAL A 145 2.27 16.19 6.12
C VAL A 145 0.75 16.12 6.04
N GLU A 146 0.20 16.07 4.83
CA GLU A 146 -1.22 15.84 4.62
C GLU A 146 -1.47 14.38 4.21
N LEU A 147 -2.36 13.70 4.95
CA LEU A 147 -2.71 12.29 4.79
C LEU A 147 -4.22 12.02 4.73
#